data_AF-A0A949JUL8-F1
#
_entry.id   AF-A0A949JUL8-F1
#
_cell.length_a   1.000
_cell.length_b   1.000
_cell.length_c   1.000
_cell.angle_alpha   90.00
_cell.angle_beta   90.00
_cell.angle_gamma   90.00
#
_symmetry.space_group_name_H-M   'P 1'
#
loop_
_entity.id
_entity.type
_entity.pdbx_description
1 polymer ?
#
loop_
_entity_poly.entity_id
_entity_poly.type
_entity_poly.pdbx_seq_one_letter_code
_entity_poly.pdbx_strand_id
1 'polypeptide(L)'
;MKRILTVAMLLMIVSGFVLGEERRVIVPVNVSLFPFYGLGNAVTVVNNVQINVGVGYADELNGVALGVVSIIGDEVRGTQVGVVNLAGGEVFGAQVGVVNGSLEGVRGPQVGVVNLAAESSFQTGVVNAAAAASGVQIGVVNVAVTNTGAPIGLVSVVLEGGQTHAQSWIDETGLVNVGLIHGSRSTYNLYTAGTDVARERVSLGLGLGAHFGEDRSWVNVEALAGSVSRTDALFESAAPLFRARVYTGYRIGPLSLIGGVSFNYLMDLGDSDVEVNPLHGYEFGFSTERHRFWPGAFVGVQL
;
A
#
# COMPACT_ATOMS: atom_id res chain seq x y z
N MET A 1 -13.22 -0.02 14.14
CA MET A 1 -12.73 0.92 13.10
C MET A 1 -13.83 1.54 12.24
N LYS A 2 -14.90 0.80 11.85
CA LYS A 2 -16.13 1.41 11.28
C LYS A 2 -16.54 2.67 12.05
N ARG A 3 -16.73 2.57 13.37
CA ARG A 3 -17.03 3.72 14.24
C ARG A 3 -16.02 4.89 14.20
N ILE A 4 -14.72 4.66 13.93
CA ILE A 4 -13.72 5.74 13.94
C ILE A 4 -13.66 6.44 12.58
N LEU A 5 -13.67 5.69 11.47
CA LEU A 5 -13.79 6.24 10.12
C LEU A 5 -15.13 6.98 9.97
N THR A 6 -16.20 6.34 10.43
CA THR A 6 -17.55 6.90 10.47
C THR A 6 -17.60 8.15 11.35
N VAL A 7 -16.94 8.21 12.52
CA VAL A 7 -16.92 9.44 13.36
C VAL A 7 -16.09 10.57 12.73
N ALA A 8 -14.93 10.28 12.14
CA ALA A 8 -14.12 11.30 11.48
C ALA A 8 -14.79 11.87 10.21
N MET A 9 -15.49 11.04 9.43
CA MET A 9 -16.30 11.50 8.30
C MET A 9 -17.65 12.09 8.73
N LEU A 10 -18.33 11.58 9.78
CA LEU A 10 -19.56 12.17 10.33
C LEU A 10 -19.32 13.57 10.90
N LEU A 11 -18.14 13.82 11.47
CA LEU A 11 -17.74 15.16 11.88
C LEU A 11 -17.61 16.12 10.70
N MET A 12 -17.41 15.62 9.48
CA MET A 12 -17.43 16.40 8.22
C MET A 12 -18.80 16.41 7.54
N ILE A 13 -19.69 15.45 7.83
CA ILE A 13 -21.01 15.25 7.19
C ILE A 13 -22.14 15.49 8.21
N VAL A 14 -22.12 16.57 9.00
CA VAL A 14 -23.16 16.75 10.03
C VAL A 14 -24.57 16.95 9.43
N SER A 15 -25.30 15.82 9.45
CA SER A 15 -26.72 15.54 9.69
C SER A 15 -27.82 15.97 8.70
N GLY A 16 -28.58 14.95 8.25
CA GLY A 16 -29.97 15.10 7.80
C GLY A 16 -30.61 13.79 7.31
N PHE A 17 -31.01 12.88 8.21
CA PHE A 17 -31.86 11.72 7.86
C PHE A 17 -33.24 11.88 8.49
N VAL A 18 -34.32 11.98 7.69
CA VAL A 18 -35.70 11.54 8.03
C VAL A 18 -36.49 11.24 6.73
N LEU A 19 -37.24 10.14 6.76
CA LEU A 19 -38.12 9.57 5.74
C LEU A 19 -39.34 10.45 5.38
N GLY A 20 -39.61 10.64 4.09
CA GLY A 20 -40.83 11.23 3.53
C GLY A 20 -40.85 11.12 1.99
N GLU A 21 -42.03 11.01 1.37
CA GLU A 21 -42.22 10.67 -0.07
C GLU A 21 -41.25 11.40 -1.02
N GLU A 22 -40.40 10.63 -1.70
CA GLU A 22 -39.29 11.12 -2.53
C GLU A 22 -39.76 11.88 -3.76
N ARG A 23 -39.70 13.22 -3.71
CA ARG A 23 -39.69 14.02 -4.93
C ARG A 23 -38.25 14.18 -5.40
N ARG A 24 -37.84 13.39 -6.39
CA ARG A 24 -36.50 13.51 -7.02
C ARG A 24 -36.47 14.71 -7.96
N VAL A 25 -35.56 15.65 -7.74
CA VAL A 25 -35.31 16.79 -8.62
C VAL A 25 -33.95 16.60 -9.29
N ILE A 26 -33.99 16.44 -10.61
CA ILE A 26 -32.78 16.34 -11.42
C ILE A 26 -32.32 17.75 -11.77
N VAL A 27 -31.09 18.08 -11.39
CA VAL A 27 -30.42 19.33 -11.72
C VAL A 27 -29.31 19.00 -12.73
N PRO A 28 -29.49 19.35 -14.02
CA PRO A 28 -28.51 18.99 -15.06
C PRO A 28 -27.14 19.60 -14.81
N VAL A 29 -27.11 20.87 -14.36
CA VAL A 29 -25.88 21.60 -14.03
C VAL A 29 -26.11 22.41 -12.76
N ASN A 30 -25.24 22.22 -11.77
CA ASN A 30 -25.23 22.96 -10.51
C ASN A 30 -23.88 23.67 -10.34
N VAL A 31 -23.90 24.96 -10.00
CA VAL A 31 -22.71 25.73 -9.63
C VAL A 31 -22.84 26.14 -8.16
N SER A 32 -21.90 25.70 -7.32
CA SER A 32 -21.93 25.90 -5.87
C SER A 32 -20.73 26.72 -5.40
N LEU A 33 -20.98 27.82 -4.68
CA LEU A 33 -19.96 28.65 -4.03
C LEU A 33 -19.75 28.24 -2.56
N PHE A 34 -20.85 27.94 -1.88
CA PHE A 34 -20.97 27.40 -0.54
C PHE A 34 -22.11 26.36 -0.59
N PRO A 35 -22.21 25.42 0.36
CA PRO A 35 -23.25 24.42 0.28
C PRO A 35 -24.58 25.14 0.36
N PHE A 36 -25.36 25.11 -0.73
CA PHE A 36 -26.70 25.65 -0.73
C PHE A 36 -27.54 24.74 0.18
N TYR A 37 -27.79 25.19 1.41
CA TYR A 37 -28.86 24.64 2.22
C TYR A 37 -30.20 25.03 1.58
N GLY A 38 -30.71 24.18 0.70
CA GLY A 38 -32.03 24.33 0.07
C GLY A 38 -33.15 23.91 1.01
N LEU A 39 -34.23 24.69 1.01
CA LEU A 39 -35.41 24.59 1.87
C LEU A 39 -36.04 23.18 1.93
N GLY A 40 -36.04 22.56 3.10
CA GLY A 40 -37.04 21.57 3.53
C GLY A 40 -36.97 20.15 2.93
N ASN A 41 -36.14 19.30 3.53
CA ASN A 41 -36.32 17.88 3.96
C ASN A 41 -37.27 16.88 3.23
N ALA A 42 -37.72 17.09 1.98
CA ALA A 42 -38.56 16.12 1.25
C ALA A 42 -38.18 15.96 -0.25
N VAL A 43 -37.02 16.46 -0.66
CA VAL A 43 -36.62 16.50 -2.08
C VAL A 43 -35.20 15.97 -2.22
N THR A 44 -35.04 14.85 -2.91
CA THR A 44 -33.73 14.30 -3.28
C THR A 44 -33.17 15.09 -4.47
N VAL A 45 -32.03 15.75 -4.28
CA VAL A 45 -31.35 16.49 -5.34
C VAL A 45 -30.36 15.59 -6.05
N VAL A 46 -30.63 15.33 -7.33
CA VAL A 46 -29.78 14.53 -8.21
C VAL A 46 -29.04 15.46 -9.17
N ASN A 47 -27.72 15.57 -9.04
CA ASN A 47 -26.91 16.37 -9.96
C ASN A 47 -26.34 15.50 -11.09
N ASN A 48 -26.32 16.00 -12.33
CA ASN A 48 -25.55 15.37 -13.41
C ASN A 48 -24.16 16.01 -13.56
N VAL A 49 -24.11 17.35 -13.48
CA VAL A 49 -22.85 18.11 -13.47
C VAL A 49 -22.84 19.05 -12.27
N GLN A 50 -21.78 19.00 -11.47
CA GLN A 50 -21.58 19.88 -10.32
C GLN A 50 -20.26 20.64 -10.48
N ILE A 51 -20.28 21.97 -10.32
CA ILE A 51 -19.10 22.83 -10.33
C ILE A 51 -19.00 23.52 -8.97
N ASN A 52 -18.03 23.11 -8.15
CA ASN A 52 -17.87 23.54 -6.76
C ASN A 52 -16.72 24.54 -6.64
N VAL A 53 -17.04 25.83 -6.65
CA VAL A 53 -16.05 26.90 -6.39
C VAL A 53 -15.61 26.86 -4.92
N GLY A 54 -16.50 26.46 -4.01
CA GLY A 54 -16.17 26.14 -2.63
C GLY A 54 -16.67 24.74 -2.27
N VAL A 55 -17.80 24.66 -1.56
CA VAL A 55 -18.41 23.38 -1.17
C VAL A 55 -19.69 23.16 -1.95
N GLY A 56 -19.78 22.03 -2.64
CA GLY A 56 -21.03 21.55 -3.23
C GLY A 56 -21.61 20.38 -2.44
N TYR A 57 -22.93 20.37 -2.32
CA TYR A 57 -23.70 19.27 -1.75
C TYR A 57 -24.78 18.82 -2.75
N ALA A 58 -25.02 17.51 -2.80
CA ALA A 58 -26.20 16.90 -3.42
C ALA A 58 -26.48 15.56 -2.73
N ASP A 59 -27.68 15.01 -2.90
CA ASP A 59 -27.99 13.68 -2.35
C ASP A 59 -27.41 12.59 -3.26
N GLU A 60 -27.59 12.72 -4.58
CA GLU A 60 -27.04 11.78 -5.57
C GLU A 60 -26.25 12.52 -6.68
N LEU A 61 -25.27 11.84 -7.27
CA LEU A 61 -24.55 12.30 -8.46
C LEU A 61 -24.65 11.27 -9.59
N ASN A 62 -25.19 11.68 -10.74
CA ASN A 62 -25.26 10.89 -11.97
C ASN A 62 -24.46 11.57 -13.09
N GLY A 63 -23.13 11.64 -12.92
CA GLY A 63 -22.24 12.27 -13.88
C GLY A 63 -20.94 12.75 -13.26
N VAL A 64 -20.66 14.06 -13.29
CA VAL A 64 -19.35 14.60 -12.88
C VAL A 64 -19.50 15.73 -11.88
N ALA A 65 -18.75 15.66 -10.78
CA ALA A 65 -18.52 16.78 -9.89
C ALA A 65 -17.07 17.27 -10.03
N LEU A 66 -16.89 18.57 -10.24
CA LEU A 66 -15.60 19.23 -10.39
C LEU A 66 -15.51 20.37 -9.37
N GLY A 67 -14.44 20.47 -8.58
CA GLY A 67 -14.21 21.68 -7.78
C GLY A 67 -13.41 21.49 -6.50
N VAL A 68 -13.58 22.37 -5.51
CA VAL A 68 -12.80 22.31 -4.27
C VAL A 68 -13.30 21.18 -3.38
N VAL A 69 -14.58 21.22 -2.96
CA VAL A 69 -15.18 20.18 -2.13
C VAL A 69 -16.48 19.69 -2.77
N SER A 70 -16.60 18.37 -2.98
CA SER A 70 -17.82 17.69 -3.39
C SER A 70 -18.26 16.72 -2.28
N ILE A 71 -19.47 16.93 -1.75
CA ILE A 71 -20.10 16.04 -0.78
C ILE A 71 -21.38 15.50 -1.42
N ILE A 72 -21.47 14.19 -1.55
CA ILE A 72 -22.66 13.48 -2.03
C ILE A 72 -23.21 12.66 -0.87
N GLY A 73 -24.45 12.92 -0.49
CA GLY A 73 -25.08 12.32 0.69
C GLY A 73 -25.29 10.81 0.57
N ASP A 74 -25.50 10.32 -0.64
CA ASP A 74 -25.85 8.94 -0.95
C ASP A 74 -24.98 8.40 -2.10
N GLU A 75 -25.58 7.98 -3.23
CA GLU A 75 -24.90 7.29 -4.31
C GLU A 75 -24.21 8.23 -5.31
N VAL A 76 -23.00 7.83 -5.75
CA VAL A 76 -22.29 8.44 -6.88
C VAL A 76 -22.21 7.45 -8.03
N ARG A 77 -22.88 7.74 -9.15
CA ARG A 77 -22.68 7.09 -10.44
C ARG A 77 -21.91 8.03 -11.36
N GLY A 78 -20.59 7.97 -11.30
CA GLY A 78 -19.71 8.79 -12.13
C GLY A 78 -18.43 9.23 -11.41
N THR A 79 -18.00 10.46 -11.65
CA THR A 79 -16.65 10.92 -11.25
C THR A 79 -16.70 12.17 -10.39
N GLN A 80 -16.03 12.13 -9.23
CA GLN A 80 -15.73 13.32 -8.44
C GLN A 80 -14.26 13.70 -8.64
N VAL A 81 -13.99 14.93 -9.08
CA VAL A 81 -12.64 15.49 -9.21
C VAL A 81 -12.55 16.76 -8.38
N GLY A 82 -11.64 16.79 -7.40
CA GLY A 82 -11.52 17.96 -6.54
C GLY A 82 -10.46 17.88 -5.47
N VAL A 83 -10.44 18.82 -4.53
CA VAL A 83 -9.53 18.73 -3.38
C VAL A 83 -10.06 17.68 -2.40
N VAL A 84 -11.35 17.74 -2.09
CA VAL A 84 -12.03 16.79 -1.21
C VAL A 84 -13.27 16.22 -1.88
N ASN A 85 -13.34 14.90 -2.01
CA ASN A 85 -14.47 14.17 -2.56
C ASN A 85 -15.01 13.19 -1.51
N LEU A 86 -16.26 13.36 -1.09
CA LEU A 86 -16.91 12.50 -0.11
C LEU A 86 -18.23 11.97 -0.67
N ALA A 87 -18.50 10.69 -0.39
CA ALA A 87 -19.76 10.03 -0.63
C ALA A 87 -20.26 9.36 0.66
N GLY A 88 -21.54 9.52 0.98
CA GLY A 88 -22.18 8.83 2.08
C GLY A 88 -22.56 7.38 1.74
N GLY A 89 -22.73 7.05 0.47
CA GLY A 89 -23.03 5.70 -0.03
C GLY A 89 -21.98 5.15 -1.00
N GLU A 90 -22.41 4.20 -1.83
CA GLU A 90 -21.59 3.58 -2.87
C GLU A 90 -21.15 4.57 -3.96
N VAL A 91 -19.91 4.39 -4.43
CA VAL A 91 -19.37 5.09 -5.61
C VAL A 91 -19.16 4.10 -6.75
N PHE A 92 -19.99 4.19 -7.77
CA PHE A 92 -19.84 3.51 -9.06
C PHE A 92 -19.12 4.44 -10.05
N GLY A 93 -17.79 4.47 -9.95
CA GLY A 93 -16.95 5.32 -10.80
C GLY A 93 -15.65 5.70 -10.11
N ALA A 94 -15.26 6.97 -10.18
CA ALA A 94 -13.92 7.40 -9.77
C ALA A 94 -13.95 8.61 -8.81
N GLN A 95 -13.01 8.62 -7.86
CA GLN A 95 -12.72 9.79 -7.04
C GLN A 95 -11.26 10.19 -7.26
N VAL A 96 -11.02 11.42 -7.71
CA VAL A 96 -9.67 11.95 -7.98
C VAL A 96 -9.49 13.24 -7.19
N GLY A 97 -8.54 13.27 -6.26
CA GLY A 97 -8.37 14.45 -5.42
C GLY A 97 -7.28 14.36 -4.37
N VAL A 98 -7.22 15.32 -3.45
CA VAL A 98 -6.29 15.22 -2.31
C VAL A 98 -6.83 14.23 -1.28
N VAL A 99 -8.13 14.34 -0.96
CA VAL A 99 -8.84 13.43 -0.06
C VAL A 99 -10.04 12.85 -0.77
N ASN A 100 -10.14 11.52 -0.78
CA ASN A 100 -11.27 10.78 -1.31
C ASN A 100 -11.87 9.87 -0.21
N GLY A 101 -13.19 9.83 -0.10
CA GLY A 101 -13.89 9.11 0.95
C GLY A 101 -15.22 8.52 0.50
N SER A 102 -15.51 7.30 0.92
CA SER A 102 -16.85 6.70 0.91
C SER A 102 -17.11 5.99 2.25
N LEU A 103 -18.33 6.12 2.79
CA LEU A 103 -18.73 5.36 3.99
C LEU A 103 -19.11 3.90 3.69
N GLU A 104 -19.41 3.59 2.43
CA GLU A 104 -19.72 2.26 1.92
C GLU A 104 -18.60 1.81 0.97
N GLY A 105 -18.91 1.41 -0.26
CA GLY A 105 -17.94 0.94 -1.24
C GLY A 105 -17.55 1.96 -2.31
N VAL A 106 -16.35 1.77 -2.87
CA VAL A 106 -15.95 2.35 -4.16
C VAL A 106 -15.64 1.25 -5.16
N ARG A 107 -16.47 1.19 -6.21
CA ARG A 107 -16.31 0.33 -7.38
C ARG A 107 -15.67 1.11 -8.51
N GLY A 108 -14.36 1.21 -8.43
CA GLY A 108 -13.51 1.94 -9.35
C GLY A 108 -12.31 2.56 -8.63
N PRO A 109 -11.59 3.50 -9.26
CA PRO A 109 -10.36 4.02 -8.71
C PRO A 109 -10.58 5.20 -7.74
N GLN A 110 -9.94 5.14 -6.57
CA GLN A 110 -9.65 6.32 -5.75
C GLN A 110 -8.18 6.73 -5.95
N VAL A 111 -7.94 7.92 -6.52
CA VAL A 111 -6.61 8.46 -6.82
C VAL A 111 -6.42 9.73 -6.01
N GLY A 112 -5.47 9.74 -5.06
CA GLY A 112 -5.27 10.92 -4.23
C GLY A 112 -4.15 10.83 -3.22
N VAL A 113 -4.07 11.80 -2.30
CA VAL A 113 -3.10 11.73 -1.19
C VAL A 113 -3.62 10.79 -0.11
N VAL A 114 -4.90 10.92 0.23
CA VAL A 114 -5.59 10.07 1.22
C VAL A 114 -6.85 9.48 0.59
N ASN A 115 -6.97 8.16 0.61
CA ASN A 115 -8.14 7.43 0.12
C ASN A 115 -8.73 6.58 1.24
N LEU A 116 -10.02 6.75 1.51
CA LEU A 116 -10.76 6.04 2.55
C LEU A 116 -12.02 5.40 1.96
N ALA A 117 -12.29 4.15 2.31
CA ALA A 117 -13.54 3.49 1.96
C ALA A 117 -13.89 2.39 2.97
N ALA A 118 -15.15 1.96 3.06
CA ALA A 118 -15.44 0.68 3.72
C ALA A 118 -15.04 -0.48 2.81
N GLU A 119 -15.40 -0.41 1.52
CA GLU A 119 -15.00 -1.40 0.51
C GLU A 119 -14.27 -0.72 -0.66
N SER A 120 -13.18 -1.30 -1.15
CA SER A 120 -12.47 -0.72 -2.30
C SER A 120 -11.83 -1.76 -3.20
N SER A 121 -11.97 -1.54 -4.51
CA SER A 121 -11.29 -2.30 -5.56
C SER A 121 -9.91 -1.74 -5.93
N PHE A 122 -9.70 -0.43 -5.81
CA PHE A 122 -8.45 0.20 -6.22
C PHE A 122 -8.23 1.54 -5.51
N GLN A 123 -7.09 1.67 -4.83
CA GLN A 123 -6.66 2.93 -4.23
C GLN A 123 -5.20 3.21 -4.59
N THR A 124 -4.89 4.44 -4.98
CA THR A 124 -3.51 4.87 -5.17
C THR A 124 -3.27 6.23 -4.52
N GLY A 125 -2.22 6.33 -3.72
CA GLY A 125 -1.95 7.53 -2.94
C GLY A 125 -0.84 7.42 -1.91
N VAL A 126 -0.72 8.44 -1.04
CA VAL A 126 0.23 8.35 0.08
C VAL A 126 -0.33 7.43 1.16
N VAL A 127 -1.60 7.59 1.49
CA VAL A 127 -2.31 6.78 2.49
C VAL A 127 -3.58 6.20 1.87
N ASN A 128 -3.69 4.87 1.90
CA ASN A 128 -4.88 4.14 1.48
C ASN A 128 -5.42 3.34 2.67
N ALA A 129 -6.71 3.51 2.98
CA ALA A 129 -7.36 2.72 4.00
C ALA A 129 -8.71 2.17 3.53
N ALA A 130 -8.95 0.90 3.83
CA ALA A 130 -10.22 0.23 3.58
C ALA A 130 -10.62 -0.66 4.77
N ALA A 131 -11.92 -0.92 4.96
CA ALA A 131 -12.30 -2.04 5.84
C ALA A 131 -12.07 -3.37 5.11
N ALA A 132 -12.57 -3.50 3.89
CA ALA A 132 -12.32 -4.62 3.00
C ALA A 132 -11.74 -4.13 1.66
N ALA A 133 -10.53 -4.59 1.33
CA ALA A 133 -9.90 -4.32 0.04
C ALA A 133 -9.88 -5.59 -0.82
N SER A 134 -10.50 -5.54 -2.00
CA SER A 134 -10.58 -6.71 -2.89
C SER A 134 -9.60 -6.66 -4.06
N GLY A 135 -9.00 -5.49 -4.35
CA GLY A 135 -8.02 -5.31 -5.42
C GLY A 135 -6.73 -4.67 -4.94
N VAL A 136 -6.23 -3.67 -5.68
CA VAL A 136 -4.87 -3.15 -5.48
C VAL A 136 -4.86 -1.86 -4.68
N GLN A 137 -4.02 -1.79 -3.65
CA GLN A 137 -3.68 -0.54 -2.97
C GLN A 137 -2.22 -0.21 -3.27
N ILE A 138 -1.93 0.95 -3.87
CA ILE A 138 -0.56 1.40 -4.15
C ILE A 138 -0.29 2.67 -3.35
N GLY A 139 0.69 2.64 -2.46
CA GLY A 139 1.00 3.84 -1.69
C GLY A 139 2.15 3.73 -0.71
N VAL A 140 2.40 4.80 0.04
CA VAL A 140 3.41 4.74 1.11
C VAL A 140 2.89 3.87 2.24
N VAL A 141 1.64 4.12 2.66
CA VAL A 141 0.95 3.39 3.73
C VAL A 141 -0.37 2.83 3.20
N ASN A 142 -0.53 1.51 3.27
CA ASN A 142 -1.78 0.81 2.99
C ASN A 142 -2.28 0.14 4.26
N VAL A 143 -3.56 0.33 4.60
CA VAL A 143 -4.19 -0.31 5.75
C VAL A 143 -5.50 -0.94 5.34
N ALA A 144 -5.71 -2.18 5.73
CA ALA A 144 -7.00 -2.84 5.57
C ALA A 144 -7.34 -3.70 6.80
N VAL A 145 -8.63 -3.86 7.10
CA VAL A 145 -9.03 -4.92 8.05
C VAL A 145 -8.85 -6.26 7.35
N THR A 146 -9.50 -6.46 6.22
CA THR A 146 -9.31 -7.61 5.34
C THR A 146 -8.80 -7.16 3.97
N ASN A 147 -7.89 -7.92 3.38
CA ASN A 147 -7.41 -7.67 2.03
C ASN A 147 -7.25 -8.99 1.28
N THR A 148 -8.00 -9.16 0.19
CA THR A 148 -7.90 -10.33 -0.71
C THR A 148 -7.13 -10.03 -1.99
N GLY A 149 -6.76 -8.77 -2.21
CA GLY A 149 -5.98 -8.32 -3.35
C GLY A 149 -4.51 -8.12 -2.98
N ALA A 150 -3.93 -7.00 -3.41
CA ALA A 150 -2.50 -6.72 -3.28
C ALA A 150 -2.26 -5.30 -2.76
N PRO A 151 -1.87 -5.13 -1.47
CA PRO A 151 -1.31 -3.89 -1.00
C PRO A 151 0.19 -3.83 -1.33
N ILE A 152 0.59 -2.77 -2.03
CA ILE A 152 1.95 -2.52 -2.49
C ILE A 152 2.38 -1.16 -1.93
N GLY A 153 3.43 -1.13 -1.10
CA GLY A 153 3.88 0.11 -0.51
C GLY A 153 5.18 0.02 0.28
N LEU A 154 5.44 1.04 1.11
CA LEU A 154 6.52 0.96 2.10
C LEU A 154 6.03 0.29 3.38
N VAL A 155 4.77 0.51 3.74
CA VAL A 155 4.10 -0.10 4.89
C VAL A 155 2.73 -0.56 4.47
N SER A 156 2.45 -1.85 4.57
CA SER A 156 1.11 -2.40 4.33
C SER A 156 0.68 -3.29 5.48
N VAL A 157 -0.43 -2.92 6.11
CA VAL A 157 -0.99 -3.57 7.29
C VAL A 157 -2.34 -4.18 6.94
N VAL A 158 -2.47 -5.49 7.16
CA VAL A 158 -3.75 -6.21 7.02
C VAL A 158 -4.04 -6.89 8.34
N LEU A 159 -5.10 -6.44 9.03
CA LEU A 159 -5.36 -6.82 10.42
C LEU A 159 -5.89 -8.25 10.57
N GLU A 160 -6.77 -8.66 9.66
CA GLU A 160 -7.44 -9.94 9.68
C GLU A 160 -7.03 -10.77 8.48
N GLY A 161 -6.47 -11.94 8.76
CA GLY A 161 -5.97 -12.84 7.73
C GLY A 161 -4.69 -12.39 7.03
N GLY A 162 -4.09 -11.25 7.40
CA GLY A 162 -2.75 -10.87 6.95
C GLY A 162 -1.65 -11.74 7.54
N GLN A 163 -0.41 -11.46 7.14
CA GLN A 163 0.78 -12.16 7.63
C GLN A 163 1.72 -11.21 8.37
N THR A 164 2.25 -11.68 9.50
CA THR A 164 3.31 -11.01 10.26
C THR A 164 4.29 -12.07 10.73
N HIS A 165 5.49 -12.06 10.18
CA HIS A 165 6.49 -13.09 10.44
C HIS A 165 7.86 -12.46 10.70
N ALA A 166 8.66 -13.14 11.51
CA ALA A 166 10.08 -12.82 11.68
C ALA A 166 10.90 -13.89 10.98
N GLN A 167 11.93 -13.48 10.25
CA GLN A 167 12.87 -14.38 9.60
C GLN A 167 14.29 -14.12 10.08
N SER A 168 15.11 -15.16 10.07
CA SER A 168 16.57 -15.01 10.11
C SER A 168 17.20 -15.98 9.12
N TRP A 169 18.20 -15.51 8.38
CA TRP A 169 18.90 -16.33 7.39
C TRP A 169 20.37 -15.93 7.29
N ILE A 170 21.17 -16.85 6.77
CA ILE A 170 22.53 -16.62 6.33
C ILE A 170 22.60 -16.84 4.83
N ASP A 171 23.39 -16.02 4.15
CA ASP A 171 23.57 -16.08 2.70
C ASP A 171 25.07 -16.14 2.32
N GLU A 172 25.35 -16.29 1.03
CA GLU A 172 26.71 -16.41 0.49
C GLU A 172 27.59 -15.18 0.73
N THR A 173 27.02 -14.03 1.11
CA THR A 173 27.79 -12.83 1.44
C THR A 173 28.41 -12.90 2.83
N GLY A 174 28.03 -13.90 3.64
CA GLY A 174 28.46 -14.08 5.02
C GLY A 174 27.67 -13.25 6.04
N LEU A 175 26.66 -12.48 5.59
CA LEU A 175 25.77 -11.73 6.47
C LEU A 175 24.81 -12.69 7.19
N VAL A 176 24.70 -12.54 8.50
CA VAL A 176 23.55 -13.03 9.27
C VAL A 176 22.50 -11.94 9.24
N ASN A 177 21.34 -12.27 8.68
CA ASN A 177 20.25 -11.33 8.48
C ASN A 177 19.06 -11.67 9.38
N VAL A 178 18.29 -10.63 9.68
CA VAL A 178 16.96 -10.70 10.28
C VAL A 178 15.99 -9.90 9.42
N GLY A 179 14.75 -10.36 9.35
CA GLY A 179 13.71 -9.75 8.54
C GLY A 179 12.37 -9.72 9.28
N LEU A 180 11.64 -8.62 9.13
CA LEU A 180 10.24 -8.53 9.52
C LEU A 180 9.38 -8.51 8.26
N ILE A 181 8.42 -9.42 8.17
CA ILE A 181 7.43 -9.51 7.09
C ILE A 181 6.10 -8.97 7.60
N HIS A 182 5.46 -8.12 6.80
CA HIS A 182 4.13 -7.62 7.10
C HIS A 182 3.31 -7.32 5.84
N GLY A 183 2.09 -7.85 5.75
CA GLY A 183 1.18 -7.58 4.61
C GLY A 183 -0.03 -8.50 4.50
N SER A 184 -0.56 -8.62 3.29
CA SER A 184 -1.68 -9.51 2.94
C SER A 184 -1.21 -10.96 2.78
N ARG A 185 -2.13 -11.89 2.52
CA ARG A 185 -1.80 -13.31 2.27
C ARG A 185 -0.98 -13.55 1.00
N SER A 186 -1.09 -12.66 0.02
CA SER A 186 -0.51 -12.82 -1.32
C SER A 186 0.69 -11.91 -1.54
N THR A 187 0.69 -10.71 -0.95
CA THR A 187 1.79 -9.73 -1.05
C THR A 187 2.15 -9.13 0.31
N TYR A 188 3.44 -8.87 0.52
CA TYR A 188 3.96 -8.35 1.78
C TYR A 188 5.16 -7.44 1.60
N ASN A 189 5.40 -6.62 2.61
CA ASN A 189 6.63 -5.85 2.78
C ASN A 189 7.60 -6.66 3.62
N LEU A 190 8.89 -6.46 3.36
CA LEU A 190 9.98 -7.05 4.09
C LEU A 190 10.93 -5.94 4.55
N TYR A 191 11.24 -5.89 5.84
CA TYR A 191 12.21 -4.98 6.43
C TYR A 191 13.39 -5.79 6.94
N THR A 192 14.60 -5.48 6.50
CA THR A 192 15.78 -6.31 6.77
C THR A 192 16.89 -5.53 7.43
N ALA A 193 17.56 -6.20 8.36
CA ALA A 193 18.85 -5.79 8.91
C ALA A 193 19.77 -7.00 8.92
N GLY A 194 21.06 -6.80 8.67
CA GLY A 194 22.04 -7.89 8.66
C GLY A 194 23.40 -7.44 9.13
N THR A 195 24.23 -8.38 9.58
CA THR A 195 25.59 -8.10 10.05
C THR A 195 26.55 -9.22 9.69
N ASP A 196 27.78 -8.85 9.36
CA ASP A 196 28.93 -9.74 9.29
C ASP A 196 29.96 -9.18 10.27
N VAL A 197 30.01 -9.79 11.46
CA VAL A 197 30.89 -9.36 12.56
C VAL A 197 32.37 -9.52 12.19
N ALA A 198 32.72 -10.54 11.40
CA ALA A 198 34.11 -10.82 11.07
C ALA A 198 34.69 -9.80 10.07
N ARG A 199 33.84 -9.20 9.24
CA ARG A 199 34.21 -8.16 8.25
C ARG A 199 33.72 -6.76 8.63
N GLU A 200 33.17 -6.61 9.83
CA GLU A 200 32.63 -5.35 10.35
C GLU A 200 31.61 -4.71 9.41
N ARG A 201 30.73 -5.50 8.81
CA ARG A 201 29.68 -5.01 7.89
C ARG A 201 28.30 -5.06 8.52
N VAL A 202 27.46 -4.14 8.07
CA VAL A 202 26.05 -4.06 8.42
C VAL A 202 25.25 -3.78 7.16
N SER A 203 24.08 -4.38 7.04
CA SER A 203 23.16 -4.16 5.92
C SER A 203 21.80 -3.76 6.41
N LEU A 204 21.15 -2.84 5.70
CA LEU A 204 19.76 -2.47 5.91
C LEU A 204 19.04 -2.56 4.57
N GLY A 205 17.78 -2.96 4.57
CA GLY A 205 17.03 -3.07 3.32
C GLY A 205 15.53 -3.14 3.51
N LEU A 206 14.83 -2.81 2.43
CA LEU A 206 13.38 -2.86 2.30
C LEU A 206 13.05 -3.71 1.08
N GLY A 207 11.96 -4.45 1.13
CA GLY A 207 11.55 -5.32 0.04
C GLY A 207 10.05 -5.49 -0.09
N LEU A 208 9.67 -6.00 -1.25
CA LEU A 208 8.31 -6.40 -1.58
C LEU A 208 8.36 -7.87 -2.00
N GLY A 209 7.44 -8.66 -1.46
CA GLY A 209 7.34 -10.08 -1.75
C GLY A 209 5.95 -10.51 -2.16
N ALA A 210 5.90 -11.57 -2.97
CA ALA A 210 4.71 -12.33 -3.29
C ALA A 210 4.80 -13.72 -2.64
N HIS A 211 3.69 -14.19 -2.10
CA HIS A 211 3.55 -15.46 -1.40
C HIS A 211 2.61 -16.39 -2.17
N PHE A 212 3.06 -17.62 -2.40
CA PHE A 212 2.30 -18.65 -3.11
C PHE A 212 2.31 -19.96 -2.32
N GLY A 213 1.12 -20.55 -2.13
CA GLY A 213 0.95 -21.82 -1.41
C GLY A 213 0.30 -21.66 -0.04
N GLU A 214 0.09 -22.78 0.65
CA GLU A 214 -0.66 -22.85 1.91
C GLU A 214 -0.03 -23.86 2.90
N ASP A 215 -0.38 -23.69 4.19
CA ASP A 215 -0.25 -24.64 5.30
C ASP A 215 1.12 -25.22 5.67
N ARG A 216 1.75 -26.02 4.81
CA ARG A 216 2.97 -26.76 5.15
C ARG A 216 4.15 -26.38 4.27
N SER A 217 3.89 -25.95 3.05
CA SER A 217 4.93 -25.59 2.09
C SER A 217 4.46 -24.44 1.22
N TRP A 218 5.37 -23.52 0.97
CA TRP A 218 5.08 -22.34 0.16
C TRP A 218 6.31 -21.94 -0.63
N VAL A 219 6.09 -21.08 -1.62
CA VAL A 219 7.11 -20.45 -2.45
C VAL A 219 6.90 -18.95 -2.38
N ASN A 220 7.99 -18.21 -2.16
CA ASN A 220 8.00 -16.77 -2.17
C ASN A 220 8.92 -16.26 -3.27
N VAL A 221 8.53 -15.13 -3.83
CA VAL A 221 9.34 -14.33 -4.75
C VAL A 221 9.48 -12.93 -4.14
N GLU A 222 10.68 -12.41 -4.07
CA GLU A 222 10.94 -11.11 -3.43
C GLU A 222 11.91 -10.25 -4.24
N ALA A 223 11.68 -8.94 -4.18
CA ALA A 223 12.64 -7.93 -4.57
C ALA A 223 13.02 -7.11 -3.34
N LEU A 224 14.32 -6.97 -3.07
CA LEU A 224 14.88 -6.19 -1.97
C LEU A 224 15.79 -5.10 -2.53
N ALA A 225 15.67 -3.92 -1.97
CA ALA A 225 16.59 -2.81 -2.17
C ALA A 225 17.15 -2.40 -0.80
N GLY A 226 18.46 -2.28 -0.71
CA GLY A 226 19.13 -1.95 0.55
C GLY A 226 20.53 -1.42 0.33
N SER A 227 21.30 -1.42 1.40
CA SER A 227 22.71 -1.07 1.38
C SER A 227 23.51 -1.97 2.30
N VAL A 228 24.81 -2.08 2.03
CA VAL A 228 25.81 -2.65 2.93
C VAL A 228 26.80 -1.54 3.25
N SER A 229 27.11 -1.35 4.53
CA SER A 229 28.04 -0.35 5.03
C SER A 229 29.04 -1.01 5.98
N ARG A 230 30.17 -0.35 6.25
CA ARG A 230 30.99 -0.66 7.43
C ARG A 230 30.24 -0.27 8.70
N THR A 231 30.52 -0.98 9.79
CA THR A 231 29.86 -0.79 11.09
C THR A 231 30.25 0.53 11.75
N ASP A 232 31.48 0.98 11.53
CA ASP A 232 32.04 2.22 12.08
C ASP A 232 31.69 3.48 11.26
N ALA A 233 31.28 3.31 10.01
CA ALA A 233 30.97 4.37 9.05
C ALA A 233 29.60 4.14 8.40
N LEU A 234 28.58 3.97 9.25
CA LEU A 234 27.18 3.84 8.85
C LEU A 234 26.77 5.01 7.94
N PHE A 235 26.15 4.70 6.81
CA PHE A 235 25.68 5.66 5.79
C PHE A 235 26.76 6.41 5.00
N GLU A 236 27.99 6.55 5.50
CA GLU A 236 29.11 7.14 4.77
C GLU A 236 29.75 6.16 3.78
N SER A 237 29.81 4.88 4.16
CA SER A 237 30.40 3.80 3.35
C SER A 237 29.35 2.96 2.61
N ALA A 238 28.12 3.45 2.47
CA ALA A 238 26.99 2.65 2.02
C ALA A 238 27.04 2.32 0.52
N ALA A 239 27.24 1.03 0.19
CA ALA A 239 27.10 0.50 -1.15
C ALA A 239 25.67 -0.02 -1.37
N PRO A 240 24.91 0.49 -2.36
CA PRO A 240 23.59 -0.04 -2.70
C PRO A 240 23.63 -1.52 -3.09
N LEU A 241 22.74 -2.31 -2.50
CA LEU A 241 22.59 -3.74 -2.76
C LEU A 241 21.13 -4.08 -3.07
N PHE A 242 20.90 -4.58 -4.27
CA PHE A 242 19.60 -5.07 -4.72
C PHE A 242 19.63 -6.59 -4.80
N ARG A 243 18.53 -7.23 -4.39
CA ARG A 243 18.41 -8.69 -4.42
C ARG A 243 17.05 -9.10 -4.98
N ALA A 244 17.03 -10.01 -5.94
CA ALA A 244 15.84 -10.75 -6.31
C ALA A 244 15.95 -12.15 -5.72
N ARG A 245 14.95 -12.62 -4.96
CA ARG A 245 14.98 -13.94 -4.30
C ARG A 245 13.81 -14.80 -4.74
N VAL A 246 14.06 -16.09 -4.91
CA VAL A 246 13.04 -17.12 -5.02
C VAL A 246 13.38 -18.22 -4.02
N TYR A 247 12.44 -18.55 -3.15
CA TYR A 247 12.71 -19.49 -2.07
C TYR A 247 11.47 -20.24 -1.65
N THR A 248 11.69 -21.38 -1.01
CA THR A 248 10.63 -22.19 -0.44
C THR A 248 10.75 -22.22 1.07
N GLY A 249 9.61 -22.31 1.74
CA GLY A 249 9.52 -22.57 3.16
C GLY A 249 8.76 -23.85 3.45
N TYR A 250 9.19 -24.57 4.48
CA TYR A 250 8.52 -25.77 4.98
C TYR A 250 8.29 -25.67 6.49
N ARG A 251 7.04 -25.77 6.92
CA ARG A 251 6.63 -25.60 8.32
C ARG A 251 6.91 -26.87 9.13
N ILE A 252 7.70 -26.74 10.20
CA ILE A 252 8.03 -27.79 11.17
C ILE A 252 7.65 -27.29 12.58
N GLY A 253 6.43 -27.64 13.02
CA GLY A 253 5.89 -27.17 14.28
C GLY A 253 5.67 -25.64 14.27
N PRO A 254 6.20 -24.89 15.25
CA PRO A 254 6.03 -23.43 15.32
C PRO A 254 6.98 -22.65 14.41
N LEU A 255 7.98 -23.31 13.80
CA LEU A 255 8.96 -22.68 12.93
C LEU A 255 8.80 -23.18 11.49
N SER A 256 9.32 -22.44 10.53
CA SER A 256 9.50 -22.92 9.17
C SER A 256 10.98 -22.86 8.79
N LEU A 257 11.48 -23.92 8.17
CA LEU A 257 12.79 -23.88 7.50
C LEU A 257 12.59 -23.18 6.16
N ILE A 258 13.48 -22.26 5.81
CA ILE A 258 13.48 -21.57 4.53
C ILE A 258 14.80 -21.79 3.81
N GLY A 259 14.75 -21.87 2.48
CA GLY A 259 15.93 -21.97 1.65
C GLY A 259 15.63 -21.63 0.20
N GLY A 260 16.58 -20.99 -0.45
CA GLY A 260 16.39 -20.55 -1.83
C GLY A 260 17.63 -19.93 -2.46
N VAL A 261 17.39 -19.33 -3.61
CA VAL A 261 18.41 -18.69 -4.43
C VAL A 261 18.13 -17.20 -4.56
N SER A 262 19.19 -16.44 -4.80
CA SER A 262 19.11 -15.01 -5.06
C SER A 262 19.90 -14.62 -6.30
N PHE A 263 19.49 -13.52 -6.92
CA PHE A 263 20.32 -12.77 -7.84
C PHE A 263 20.61 -11.42 -7.20
N ASN A 264 21.88 -11.11 -7.04
CA ASN A 264 22.34 -9.94 -6.30
C ASN A 264 22.97 -8.93 -7.26
N TYR A 265 22.76 -7.65 -7.00
CA TYR A 265 23.38 -6.53 -7.69
C TYR A 265 23.90 -5.52 -6.66
N LEU A 266 25.22 -5.38 -6.59
CA LEU A 266 25.89 -4.37 -5.78
C LEU A 266 26.40 -3.26 -6.68
N MET A 267 26.14 -2.02 -6.28
CA MET A 267 26.73 -0.84 -6.88
C MET A 267 27.78 -0.29 -5.92
N ASP A 268 29.03 -0.29 -6.36
CA ASP A 268 30.15 0.33 -5.64
C ASP A 268 30.29 1.77 -6.14
N LEU A 269 30.04 2.73 -5.25
CA LEU A 269 30.03 4.15 -5.61
C LEU A 269 31.43 4.78 -5.56
N GLY A 270 32.48 4.00 -5.30
CA GLY A 270 33.88 4.45 -5.32
C GLY A 270 34.36 5.10 -4.02
N ASP A 271 33.44 5.60 -3.19
CA ASP A 271 33.71 6.09 -1.81
C ASP A 271 33.34 5.04 -0.73
N SER A 272 32.69 3.94 -1.13
CA SER A 272 32.34 2.84 -0.23
C SER A 272 33.50 1.84 -0.17
N ASP A 273 34.35 1.90 0.85
CA ASP A 273 35.39 0.88 1.15
C ASP A 273 34.80 -0.51 1.53
N VAL A 274 33.60 -0.86 1.04
CA VAL A 274 32.86 -2.07 1.40
C VAL A 274 33.03 -3.11 0.30
N GLU A 275 33.94 -4.05 0.52
CA GLU A 275 34.09 -5.19 -0.36
C GLU A 275 33.08 -6.29 0.01
N VAL A 276 32.08 -6.50 -0.85
CA VAL A 276 31.20 -7.68 -0.78
C VAL A 276 31.60 -8.65 -1.87
N ASN A 277 32.44 -9.62 -1.49
CA ASN A 277 32.76 -10.76 -2.34
C ASN A 277 31.99 -11.98 -1.82
N PRO A 278 31.22 -12.69 -2.68
CA PRO A 278 30.58 -13.93 -2.30
C PRO A 278 31.64 -14.95 -1.85
N LEU A 279 31.29 -15.78 -0.87
CA LEU A 279 32.13 -16.87 -0.39
C LEU A 279 32.35 -17.88 -1.53
N HIS A 280 33.56 -17.89 -2.09
CA HIS A 280 34.07 -18.74 -3.17
C HIS A 280 33.47 -18.52 -4.57
N GLY A 281 34.30 -18.02 -5.49
CA GLY A 281 34.53 -18.68 -6.80
C GLY A 281 33.38 -18.81 -7.79
N TYR A 282 32.59 -17.76 -8.04
CA TYR A 282 31.71 -17.72 -9.21
C TYR A 282 32.18 -16.65 -10.20
N GLU A 283 32.89 -17.07 -11.25
CA GLU A 283 33.18 -16.27 -12.46
C GLU A 283 31.94 -16.11 -13.37
N PHE A 284 30.73 -16.05 -12.78
CA PHE A 284 29.49 -15.82 -13.51
C PHE A 284 28.87 -14.51 -13.01
N GLY A 285 29.48 -13.42 -13.45
CA GLY A 285 29.05 -12.06 -13.16
C GLY A 285 29.70 -11.10 -14.15
N PHE A 286 28.91 -10.17 -14.71
CA PHE A 286 29.48 -9.04 -15.42
C PHE A 286 29.94 -8.03 -14.38
N SER A 287 31.24 -8.01 -14.05
CA SER A 287 31.79 -7.01 -13.13
C SER A 287 32.44 -5.90 -13.92
N THR A 288 32.04 -4.65 -13.67
CA THR A 288 32.88 -3.47 -13.93
C THR A 288 33.44 -2.96 -12.61
N GLU A 289 34.28 -1.92 -12.60
CA GLU A 289 34.83 -1.35 -11.36
C GLU A 289 33.73 -0.92 -10.36
N ARG A 290 32.51 -0.61 -10.82
CA ARG A 290 31.43 -0.03 -10.00
C ARG A 290 30.18 -0.91 -9.87
N HIS A 291 30.10 -2.00 -10.61
CA HIS A 291 28.88 -2.82 -10.69
C HIS A 291 29.26 -4.28 -10.57
N ARG A 292 28.65 -4.99 -9.61
CA ARG A 292 28.86 -6.42 -9.39
C ARG A 292 27.52 -7.14 -9.38
N PHE A 293 27.44 -8.23 -10.13
CA PHE A 293 26.27 -9.11 -10.17
C PHE A 293 26.70 -10.53 -9.86
N TRP A 294 25.95 -11.26 -9.03
CA TRP A 294 26.24 -12.66 -8.75
C TRP A 294 24.99 -13.46 -8.38
N PRO A 295 24.93 -14.75 -8.72
CA PRO A 295 23.96 -15.66 -8.14
C PRO A 295 24.34 -15.99 -6.70
N GLY A 296 23.33 -16.19 -5.85
CA GLY A 296 23.48 -16.48 -4.43
C GLY A 296 22.54 -17.58 -3.96
N ALA A 297 22.76 -18.01 -2.73
CA ALA A 297 21.94 -19.00 -2.05
C ALA A 297 21.89 -18.71 -0.56
N PHE A 298 20.74 -18.96 0.04
CA PHE A 298 20.53 -18.70 1.46
C PHE A 298 19.70 -19.78 2.10
N VAL A 299 19.89 -19.92 3.41
CA VAL A 299 19.12 -20.81 4.27
C VAL A 299 18.82 -20.12 5.58
N GLY A 300 17.69 -20.44 6.18
CA GLY A 300 17.25 -19.78 7.39
C GLY A 300 16.02 -20.39 8.03
N VAL A 301 15.43 -19.60 8.92
CA VAL A 301 14.21 -19.94 9.65
C VAL A 301 13.22 -18.79 9.63
N GLN A 302 11.93 -19.12 9.68
CA GLN A 302 10.82 -18.18 9.85
C GLN A 302 9.97 -18.57 11.06
N LEU A 303 9.54 -17.57 11.82
CA LEU A 303 8.53 -17.62 12.89
C LEU A 303 7.27 -16.89 12.42
#